data_AF-A0A7V5C182-F1
#
_entry.id   AF-A0A7V5C182-F1
#
_cell.length_a   1.000
_cell.length_b   1.000
_cell.length_c   1.000
_cell.angle_alpha   90.00
_cell.angle_beta   90.00
_cell.angle_gamma   90.00
#
_symmetry.space_group_name_H-M   'P 1'
#
loop_
_entity.id
_entity.type
_entity.pdbx_description
1 polymer ?
#
loop_
_entity_poly.entity_id
_entity_poly.type
_entity_poly.pdbx_seq_one_letter_code
_entity_poly.pdbx_strand_id
1 'polypeptide(L)'
;MDPLRHPDLERLGRVLRDRLDDTLDAEQHAALRAARRRRTLRDRLVEADDRTEQVVLSTADGHFYRGTVDAVGVDHVVILDGDIERYVAIAHIVAMEARG
;
A
#
# COMPACT_ATOMS: atom_id res chain seq x y z
N MET A 1 -36.78 39.09 8.70
CA MET A 1 -36.63 37.89 7.84
C MET A 1 -35.19 37.87 7.40
N ASP A 2 -34.39 36.94 7.93
CA ASP A 2 -32.99 36.79 7.56
C ASP A 2 -32.93 36.14 6.16
N PRO A 3 -32.46 36.86 5.12
CA PRO A 3 -32.46 36.37 3.74
C PRO A 3 -31.57 35.13 3.55
N LEU A 4 -30.73 34.79 4.53
CA LEU A 4 -29.89 33.60 4.56
C LEU A 4 -30.61 32.35 5.11
N ARG A 5 -31.81 32.50 5.68
CA ARG A 5 -32.67 31.41 6.20
C ARG A 5 -33.84 31.08 5.29
N HIS A 6 -33.65 31.25 3.98
CA HIS A 6 -34.66 30.81 3.01
C HIS A 6 -34.61 29.28 2.91
N PRO A 7 -35.73 28.56 3.09
CA PRO A 7 -35.76 27.09 3.13
C PRO A 7 -35.18 26.45 1.86
N ASP A 8 -35.28 27.14 0.73
CA ASP A 8 -34.69 26.69 -0.53
C ASP A 8 -33.16 26.76 -0.55
N LEU A 9 -32.55 27.76 0.10
CA LEU A 9 -31.10 27.87 0.23
C LEU A 9 -30.55 26.82 1.18
N GLU A 10 -31.27 26.51 2.26
CA GLU A 10 -30.93 25.41 3.16
C GLU A 10 -31.01 24.05 2.46
N ARG A 11 -32.03 23.85 1.62
CA ARG A 11 -32.16 22.63 0.82
C ARG A 11 -31.05 22.50 -0.23
N LEU A 12 -30.72 23.59 -0.93
CA LEU A 12 -29.58 23.64 -1.86
C LEU A 12 -28.26 23.35 -1.16
N GLY A 13 -28.03 23.94 0.02
CA GLY A 13 -26.84 23.71 0.82
C GLY A 13 -26.67 22.24 1.24
N ARG A 14 -27.76 21.57 1.63
CA ARG A 14 -27.73 20.13 1.95
C ARG A 14 -27.36 19.29 0.73
N VAL A 15 -28.05 19.49 -0.39
CA VAL A 15 -27.80 18.74 -1.64
C VAL A 15 -26.37 18.94 -2.15
N LEU A 16 -25.81 20.14 -2.01
CA LEU A 16 -24.43 20.41 -2.42
C LEU A 16 -23.42 19.72 -1.50
N ARG A 17 -23.67 19.67 -0.18
CA ARG A 17 -22.82 18.94 0.77
C ARG A 17 -22.86 17.45 0.51
N ASP A 18 -24.04 16.87 0.37
CA ASP A 18 -24.19 15.44 0.09
C ASP A 18 -23.43 15.04 -1.19
N ARG A 19 -23.52 15.85 -2.24
CA ARG A 19 -22.76 15.63 -3.49
C ARG A 19 -21.25 15.78 -3.33
N LEU A 20 -20.80 16.71 -2.50
CA LEU A 20 -19.38 16.89 -2.21
C LEU A 20 -18.82 15.72 -1.41
N ASP A 21 -19.57 15.24 -0.41
CA ASP A 21 -19.20 14.07 0.39
C ASP A 21 -19.13 12.81 -0.49
N ASP A 22 -20.13 12.56 -1.34
CA ASP A 22 -20.13 11.46 -2.31
C ASP A 22 -18.92 11.53 -3.27
N THR A 23 -18.54 12.74 -3.68
CA THR A 23 -17.39 12.96 -4.57
C THR A 23 -16.08 12.71 -3.85
N LEU A 24 -15.93 13.18 -2.61
CA LEU A 24 -14.73 12.96 -1.80
C LEU A 24 -14.52 11.46 -1.50
N ASP A 25 -15.58 10.71 -1.21
CA ASP A 25 -15.50 9.27 -1.01
C ASP A 25 -15.06 8.56 -2.30
N ALA A 26 -15.62 8.95 -3.45
CA ALA A 26 -15.21 8.43 -4.75
C ALA A 26 -13.74 8.74 -5.08
N GLU A 27 -13.28 9.96 -4.78
CA GLU A 27 -11.89 10.40 -4.96
C GLU A 27 -10.93 9.64 -4.04
N GLN A 28 -11.27 9.45 -2.77
CA GLN A 28 -10.47 8.65 -1.84
C GLN A 28 -10.36 7.20 -2.32
N HIS A 29 -11.47 6.60 -2.76
CA HIS A 29 -11.45 5.24 -3.31
C HIS A 29 -10.60 5.16 -4.60
N ALA A 30 -10.67 6.15 -5.47
CA ALA A 30 -9.84 6.23 -6.67
C ALA A 30 -8.36 6.40 -6.32
N ALA A 31 -8.03 7.25 -5.35
CA ALA A 31 -6.67 7.48 -4.85
C ALA A 31 -6.09 6.21 -4.21
N LEU A 32 -6.86 5.49 -3.39
CA LEU A 32 -6.47 4.20 -2.82
C LEU A 32 -6.24 3.15 -3.90
N ARG A 33 -7.11 3.08 -4.91
CA ARG A 33 -6.93 2.17 -6.06
C ARG A 33 -5.69 2.53 -6.89
N ALA A 34 -5.43 3.81 -7.10
CA ALA A 34 -4.25 4.30 -7.81
C ALA A 34 -2.96 4.04 -7.00
N ALA A 35 -2.99 4.26 -5.68
CA ALA A 35 -1.90 3.96 -4.78
C ALA A 35 -1.59 2.45 -4.76
N ARG A 36 -2.61 1.59 -4.69
CA ARG A 36 -2.45 0.13 -4.84
C ARG A 36 -1.80 -0.26 -6.17
N ARG A 37 -2.14 0.42 -7.27
CA ARG A 37 -1.51 0.21 -8.59
C ARG A 37 -0.08 0.77 -8.68
N ARG A 38 0.31 1.66 -7.78
CA ARG A 38 1.65 2.28 -7.71
C ARG A 38 2.57 1.62 -6.70
N ARG A 39 2.09 0.69 -5.87
CA ARG A 39 2.94 -0.03 -4.91
C ARG A 39 3.98 -0.82 -5.67
N THR A 40 5.22 -0.39 -5.57
CA THR A 40 6.36 -1.11 -6.09
C THR A 40 6.64 -2.33 -5.21
N LEU A 41 7.40 -3.30 -5.72
CA LEU A 41 7.87 -4.42 -4.90
C LEU A 41 8.62 -3.92 -3.66
N ARG A 42 9.43 -2.87 -3.82
CA ARG A 42 10.14 -2.22 -2.71
C ARG A 42 9.18 -1.78 -1.61
N ASP A 43 8.09 -1.09 -1.97
CA ASP A 43 7.13 -0.61 -0.97
C ASP A 43 6.51 -1.79 -0.19
N ARG A 44 6.26 -2.92 -0.84
CA ARG A 44 5.75 -4.13 -0.17
C ARG A 44 6.78 -4.78 0.75
N LEU A 45 8.06 -4.75 0.37
CA LEU A 45 9.15 -5.27 1.23
C LEU A 45 9.33 -4.39 2.47
N VAL A 46 9.23 -3.06 2.33
CA VAL A 46 9.25 -2.13 3.47
C VAL A 46 8.06 -2.36 4.39
N GLU A 47 6.85 -2.53 3.83
CA GLU A 47 5.67 -2.89 4.64
C GLU A 47 5.83 -4.22 5.38
N ALA A 48 6.52 -5.21 4.79
CA ALA A 48 6.79 -6.50 5.42
C ALA A 48 7.85 -6.40 6.53
N ASP A 49 8.88 -5.57 6.35
CA ASP A 49 9.89 -5.23 7.35
C ASP A 49 9.24 -4.59 8.60
N ASP A 50 8.43 -3.55 8.39
CA ASP A 50 7.68 -2.85 9.44
C ASP A 50 6.77 -3.77 10.26
N ARG A 51 6.31 -4.87 9.66
CA ARG A 51 5.41 -5.86 10.29
C ARG A 51 6.13 -7.10 10.80
N THR A 52 7.43 -7.22 10.56
CA THR A 52 8.20 -8.45 10.80
C THR A 52 7.52 -9.68 10.19
N GLU A 53 6.98 -9.53 8.99
CA GLU A 53 6.17 -10.55 8.31
C GLU A 53 7.08 -11.65 7.71
N GLN A 54 6.64 -12.92 7.80
CA GLN A 54 7.29 -14.00 7.06
C GLN A 54 6.96 -13.90 5.58
N VAL A 55 7.99 -13.95 4.74
CA VAL A 55 7.85 -13.86 3.28
C VAL A 55 8.53 -15.02 2.60
N VAL A 56 8.04 -15.34 1.40
CA VAL A 56 8.72 -16.20 0.43
C VAL A 56 8.98 -15.38 -0.82
N LEU A 57 10.26 -15.24 -1.17
CA LEU A 57 10.71 -14.59 -2.40
C LEU A 57 11.11 -15.64 -3.42
N SER A 58 10.68 -15.45 -4.66
CA SER A 58 11.11 -16.24 -5.81
C SER A 58 11.95 -15.36 -6.71
N THR A 59 13.12 -15.84 -7.12
CA THR A 59 14.04 -15.10 -7.99
C THR A 59 14.08 -15.66 -9.42
N ALA A 60 14.53 -14.84 -10.37
CA ALA A 60 14.56 -15.16 -11.79
C ALA A 60 15.48 -16.34 -12.15
N ASP A 61 16.46 -16.65 -11.31
CA ASP A 61 17.37 -17.79 -11.41
C ASP A 61 16.78 -19.09 -10.81
N GLY A 62 15.54 -19.05 -10.31
CA GLY A 62 14.83 -20.21 -9.77
C GLY A 62 15.08 -20.49 -8.29
N HIS A 63 15.83 -19.64 -7.58
CA HIS A 63 15.98 -19.76 -6.14
C HIS A 63 14.75 -19.25 -5.37
N PHE A 64 14.58 -19.78 -4.17
CA PHE A 64 13.56 -19.35 -3.23
C PHE A 64 14.22 -18.94 -1.92
N TYR A 65 13.84 -17.78 -1.41
CA TYR A 65 14.28 -17.28 -0.11
C TYR A 65 13.06 -17.20 0.80
N ARG A 66 13.13 -17.89 1.94
CA ARG A 66 12.11 -17.85 2.97
C ARG A 66 12.70 -17.29 4.24
N GLY A 67 11.96 -16.40 4.90
CA GLY A 67 12.38 -15.79 6.15
C GLY A 67 11.57 -14.56 6.49
N THR A 68 11.98 -13.80 7.50
CA THR A 68 11.46 -12.46 7.77
C THR A 68 12.27 -11.43 6.99
N VAL A 69 11.63 -10.34 6.58
CA VAL A 69 12.38 -9.18 6.09
C VAL A 69 13.02 -8.50 7.29
N ASP A 70 14.33 -8.29 7.22
CA ASP A 70 15.12 -7.66 8.28
C ASP A 70 15.59 -6.24 7.91
N ALA A 71 15.82 -5.99 6.61
CA ALA A 71 16.14 -4.67 6.09
C ALA A 71 15.87 -4.56 4.59
N VAL A 72 15.54 -3.34 4.12
CA VAL A 72 15.33 -3.03 2.70
C VAL A 72 16.27 -1.91 2.23
N GLY A 73 17.38 -2.30 1.60
CA GLY A 73 18.32 -1.39 0.93
C GLY A 73 17.77 -0.82 -0.37
N VAL A 74 18.53 0.03 -1.09
CA VAL A 74 18.08 0.71 -2.33
C VAL A 74 17.73 -0.29 -3.45
N ASP A 75 18.53 -1.34 -3.59
CA ASP A 75 18.50 -2.32 -4.67
C ASP A 75 18.42 -3.77 -4.19
N HIS A 76 18.41 -3.99 -2.87
CA HIS A 76 18.41 -5.32 -2.25
C HIS A 76 17.50 -5.37 -1.03
N VAL A 77 17.18 -6.58 -0.61
CA VAL A 77 16.49 -6.90 0.64
C VAL A 77 17.30 -7.93 1.41
N VAL A 78 17.27 -7.83 2.74
CA VAL A 78 17.85 -8.81 3.65
C VAL A 78 16.73 -9.70 4.18
N ILE A 79 16.86 -11.01 3.93
CA ILE A 79 15.96 -12.03 4.46
C ILE A 79 16.68 -12.78 5.57
N LEU A 80 16.07 -12.79 6.74
CA LEU A 80 16.55 -13.52 7.91
C LEU A 80 15.83 -14.88 8.00
N ASP A 81 16.62 -15.95 7.93
CA ASP A 81 16.17 -17.33 8.09
C ASP A 81 16.90 -17.97 9.29
N GLY A 82 16.27 -17.90 10.46
CA GLY A 82 16.94 -18.21 11.72
C GLY A 82 18.03 -17.17 12.01
N ASP A 83 19.29 -17.61 12.10
CA ASP A 83 20.45 -16.73 12.31
C ASP A 83 21.20 -16.40 11.01
N ILE A 84 20.65 -16.77 9.86
CA ILE A 84 21.29 -16.59 8.55
C ILE A 84 20.65 -15.42 7.82
N GLU A 85 21.44 -14.38 7.59
CA GLU A 85 21.09 -13.28 6.69
C GLU A 85 21.37 -13.65 5.23
N ARG A 86 20.42 -13.36 4.34
CA ARG A 86 20.56 -13.52 2.90
C ARG A 86 20.21 -12.23 2.18
N TYR A 87 21.14 -11.73 1.39
CA TYR A 87 21.01 -10.51 0.60
C TYR A 87 20.48 -10.87 -0.79
N VAL A 88 19.31 -10.35 -1.15
CA VAL A 88 18.63 -10.64 -2.41
C VAL A 88 18.46 -9.35 -3.20
N ALA A 89 19.00 -9.31 -4.42
CA ALA A 89 18.80 -8.17 -5.30
C ALA A 89 17.33 -8.04 -5.70
N ILE A 90 16.73 -6.87 -5.48
CA ILE A 90 15.31 -6.58 -5.81
C ILE A 90 15.05 -6.79 -7.30
N ALA A 91 16.01 -6.45 -8.15
CA ALA A 91 15.91 -6.63 -9.59
C ALA A 91 15.77 -8.10 -10.02
N HIS A 92 16.18 -9.05 -9.18
CA HIS A 92 16.08 -10.49 -9.47
C HIS A 92 14.80 -11.12 -8.90
N ILE A 93 14.06 -10.42 -8.04
CA ILE A 93 12.82 -10.93 -7.45
C ILE A 93 11.70 -10.86 -8.49
N VAL A 94 11.11 -12.00 -8.79
CA VAL A 94 9.99 -12.11 -9.73
C VAL A 94 8.64 -12.28 -9.03
N ALA A 95 8.66 -12.77 -7.79
CA ALA A 95 7.46 -12.89 -6.95
C ALA A 95 7.79 -12.77 -5.46
N MET A 96 6.81 -12.25 -4.71
CA MET A 96 6.82 -12.17 -3.25
C MET A 96 5.47 -12.65 -2.74
N GLU A 97 5.49 -13.64 -1.85
CA GLU A 97 4.33 -14.11 -1.11
C GLU A 97 4.49 -13.74 0.36
N ALA A 98 3.49 -13.05 0.91
CA ALA A 98 3.43 -12.72 2.33
C ALA A 98 2.65 -13.83 3.05
N ARG A 99 3.18 -14.31 4.18
CA ARG A 99 2.53 -15.31 5.03
C ARG A 99 2.21 -14.65 6.37
N GLY A 100 1.00 -14.08 6.43
CA GLY A 100 0.39 -13.57 7.66
C GLY A 100 -0.08 -14.66 8.60
#